data_AF-A0A6J4X9W3-F1
#
_entry.id   AF-A0A6J4X9W3-F1
#
_cell.length_a   1.000
_cell.length_b   1.000
_cell.length_c   1.000
_cell.angle_alpha   90.00
_cell.angle_beta   90.00
_cell.angle_gamma   90.00
#
_symmetry.space_group_name_H-M   'P 1'
#
loop_
_entity.id
_entity.type
_entity.pdbx_description
1 polymer ?
#
loop_
_entity_poly.entity_id
_entity_poly.type
_entity_poly.pdbx_seq_one_letter_code
_entity_poly.pdbx_strand_id
1 'polypeptide(L)'
;MEKQMVQCEDGRRRQARIHGVAKQEGDFKIWPAGVRLKGKHVAGEAWYSYKTKTWYFLADPEGKHAHLMERLNTQLKEESIRQFKDQLRTLQSRHTIEQKKIAQHRAAKDIIDSEIETIKAKIAQLESGAPLESDRPLEYSRHVRRQ
;
A
#
# COMPACT_ATOMS: atom_id res chain seq x y z
N MET A 1 25.32 10.32 -32.31
CA MET A 1 26.21 10.69 -31.20
C MET A 1 25.56 11.84 -30.47
N GLU A 2 25.18 11.65 -29.22
CA GLU A 2 24.46 12.65 -28.41
C GLU A 2 25.41 13.30 -27.40
N LYS A 3 25.27 14.62 -27.18
CA LYS A 3 26.05 15.36 -26.17
C LYS A 3 25.14 15.72 -25.01
N GLN A 4 25.45 15.26 -23.81
CA GLN A 4 24.65 15.53 -22.62
C GLN A 4 25.53 15.96 -21.44
N MET A 5 25.01 16.84 -20.59
CA MET A 5 25.60 17.12 -19.28
C MET A 5 25.15 16.05 -18.29
N VAL A 6 26.10 15.29 -17.78
CA VAL A 6 25.85 14.16 -16.88
C VAL A 6 26.44 14.43 -15.52
N GLN A 7 25.73 14.03 -14.46
CA GLN A 7 26.26 14.03 -13.10
C GLN A 7 26.99 12.71 -12.87
N CYS A 8 28.29 12.79 -12.61
CA CYS A 8 29.13 11.64 -12.34
C CYS A 8 29.05 11.26 -10.85
N GLU A 9 29.48 10.04 -10.53
CA GLU A 9 29.59 9.52 -9.15
C GLU A 9 30.37 10.46 -8.20
N ASP A 10 31.37 11.18 -8.70
CA ASP A 10 32.15 12.18 -7.95
C ASP A 10 31.38 13.47 -7.61
N GLY A 11 30.08 13.52 -7.93
CA GLY A 11 29.21 14.69 -7.73
C GLY A 11 29.43 15.81 -8.76
N ARG A 12 30.41 15.68 -9.67
CA ARG A 12 30.71 16.72 -10.66
C ARG A 12 29.88 16.51 -11.92
N ARG A 13 29.52 17.63 -12.57
CA ARG A 13 28.84 17.61 -13.86
C ARG A 13 29.87 17.68 -14.98
N ARG A 14 29.80 16.75 -15.93
CA ARG A 14 30.72 16.67 -17.07
C ARG A 14 29.94 16.54 -18.37
N GLN A 15 30.53 17.01 -19.46
CA GLN A 15 29.96 16.81 -20.79
C GLN A 15 30.33 15.42 -21.30
N ALA A 16 29.33 14.58 -21.47
CA ALA A 16 29.40 13.24 -22.03
C ALA A 16 29.02 13.24 -23.52
N ARG A 17 29.81 12.51 -24.31
CA ARG A 17 29.44 12.10 -25.67
C ARG A 17 29.04 10.63 -25.63
N ILE A 18 27.78 10.37 -25.89
CA ILE A 18 27.21 9.03 -25.81
C ILE A 18 27.32 8.36 -27.17
N HIS A 19 27.90 7.16 -27.16
CA HIS A 19 28.08 6.30 -28.33
C HIS A 19 27.23 5.03 -28.19
N GLY A 20 26.71 4.55 -29.32
CA GLY A 20 25.89 3.34 -29.36
C GLY A 20 24.46 3.50 -28.84
N VAL A 21 23.77 2.37 -28.75
CA VAL A 21 22.39 2.26 -28.26
C VAL A 21 22.41 1.77 -26.81
N ALA A 22 21.56 2.36 -25.96
CA ALA A 22 21.43 1.93 -24.58
C ALA A 22 20.71 0.58 -24.51
N LYS A 23 21.26 -0.38 -23.76
CA LYS A 23 20.54 -1.55 -23.27
C LYS A 23 19.87 -1.19 -21.95
N GLN A 24 18.60 -1.56 -21.78
CA GLN A 24 17.90 -1.36 -20.52
C GLN A 24 17.98 -2.64 -19.68
N GLU A 25 18.47 -2.51 -18.45
CA GLU A 25 18.57 -3.62 -17.51
C GLU A 25 18.07 -3.15 -16.14
N GLY A 26 16.85 -3.56 -15.80
CA GLY A 26 16.14 -3.07 -14.61
C GLY A 26 15.97 -1.55 -14.61
N ASP A 27 16.43 -0.91 -13.52
CA ASP A 27 16.37 0.54 -13.31
C ASP A 27 17.53 1.31 -13.98
N PHE A 28 18.35 0.62 -14.78
CA PHE A 28 19.54 1.19 -15.39
C PHE A 28 19.47 1.20 -16.92
N LYS A 29 20.04 2.25 -17.52
CA LYS A 29 20.42 2.29 -18.94
C LYS A 29 21.91 2.11 -19.08
N ILE A 30 22.32 1.14 -19.87
CA ILE A 30 23.70 0.71 -20.03
C ILE A 30 24.13 0.99 -21.46
N TRP A 31 25.23 1.71 -21.64
CA TRP A 31 25.88 1.92 -22.93
C TRP A 31 27.15 1.08 -23.00
N PRO A 32 27.12 -0.07 -23.71
CA PRO A 32 28.28 -0.98 -23.80
C PRO A 32 29.42 -0.39 -24.64
N ALA A 33 29.10 0.44 -25.64
CA ALA A 33 30.09 1.15 -26.46
C ALA A 33 30.77 2.33 -25.72
N GLY A 34 30.36 2.59 -24.48
CA GLY A 34 30.94 3.58 -23.60
C GLY A 34 30.58 5.03 -23.91
N VAL A 35 31.00 5.90 -23.00
CA VAL A 35 30.72 7.34 -23.03
C VAL A 35 32.01 8.11 -22.90
N ARG A 36 32.24 9.06 -23.81
CA ARG A 36 33.45 9.89 -23.79
C ARG A 36 33.21 11.19 -23.03
N LEU A 37 33.88 11.34 -21.90
CA LEU A 37 33.84 12.58 -21.11
C LEU A 37 34.93 13.55 -21.59
N LYS A 38 34.62 14.85 -21.66
CA LYS A 38 35.61 15.88 -22.03
C LYS A 38 36.72 15.91 -20.96
N GLY A 39 37.92 15.41 -21.32
CA GLY A 39 39.11 15.36 -20.46
C GLY A 39 39.60 13.97 -20.04
N LYS A 40 38.81 12.90 -20.20
CA LYS A 40 39.24 11.50 -19.95
C LYS A 40 38.47 10.55 -20.86
N HIS A 41 39.17 9.69 -21.59
CA HIS A 41 38.52 8.60 -22.32
C HIS A 41 38.11 7.55 -21.29
N VAL A 42 36.80 7.32 -21.12
CA VAL A 42 36.32 6.14 -20.41
C VAL A 42 36.07 5.09 -21.49
N ALA A 43 37.04 4.21 -21.68
CA ALA A 43 36.87 3.03 -22.52
C ALA A 43 36.21 1.96 -21.64
N GLY A 44 34.89 1.87 -21.67
CA GLY A 44 34.13 0.87 -20.90
C GLY A 44 32.66 1.25 -20.74
N GLU A 45 31.89 0.34 -20.15
CA GLU A 45 30.44 0.49 -20.05
C GLU A 45 30.03 1.69 -19.19
N ALA A 46 29.06 2.46 -19.67
CA ALA A 46 28.46 3.55 -18.89
C ALA A 46 27.05 3.16 -18.45
N TRP A 47 26.77 3.28 -17.15
CA TRP A 47 25.50 2.89 -16.55
C TRP A 47 24.82 4.13 -15.97
N TYR A 48 23.55 4.34 -16.30
CA TYR A 48 22.75 5.46 -15.80
C TYR A 48 21.62 4.94 -14.93
N SER A 49 21.53 5.43 -13.69
CA SER A 49 20.44 5.10 -12.78
C SER A 49 19.30 6.11 -12.88
N TYR A 50 18.08 5.63 -13.15
CA TYR A 50 16.89 6.50 -13.19
C TYR A 50 16.46 7.03 -11.83
N LYS A 51 16.75 6.28 -10.76
CA LYS A 51 16.39 6.62 -9.37
C LYS A 51 17.26 7.76 -8.83
N THR A 52 18.57 7.65 -9.01
CA THR A 52 19.54 8.63 -8.46
C THR A 52 19.96 9.71 -9.47
N LYS A 53 19.53 9.61 -10.73
CA LYS A 53 19.94 10.49 -11.84
C LYS A 53 21.46 10.57 -12.04
N THR A 54 22.18 9.56 -11.57
CA THR A 54 23.65 9.54 -11.53
C THR A 54 24.19 8.58 -12.59
N TRP A 55 25.30 8.98 -13.22
CA TRP A 55 26.05 8.18 -14.18
C TRP A 55 27.27 7.53 -13.53
N TYR A 56 27.39 6.22 -13.75
CA TYR A 56 28.48 5.39 -13.30
C TYR A 56 29.31 4.95 -14.51
N PHE A 57 30.63 5.11 -14.42
CA PHE A 57 31.55 4.87 -15.54
C PHE A 57 32.49 3.72 -15.18
N LEU A 58 32.29 2.55 -15.79
CA LEU A 58 33.16 1.38 -15.59
C LEU A 58 34.36 1.54 -16.51
N ALA A 59 35.52 1.95 -15.97
CA ALA A 59 36.68 2.33 -16.78
C ALA A 59 37.72 1.21 -17.02
N ASP A 60 37.48 -0.03 -16.56
CA ASP A 60 38.45 -1.14 -16.69
C ASP A 60 37.82 -2.37 -17.37
N PRO A 61 38.58 -3.12 -18.20
CA PRO A 61 38.13 -4.36 -18.85
C PRO A 61 37.83 -5.50 -17.87
N GLU A 62 38.23 -5.38 -16.60
CA GLU A 62 37.96 -6.36 -15.52
C GLU A 62 36.81 -5.95 -14.57
N GLY A 63 36.11 -4.83 -14.81
CA GLY A 63 34.92 -4.51 -14.03
C GLY A 63 35.18 -4.20 -12.55
N LYS A 64 36.23 -3.43 -12.22
CA LYS A 64 36.58 -3.03 -10.83
C LYS A 64 35.44 -2.45 -9.99
N HIS A 65 34.33 -2.00 -10.59
CA HIS A 65 33.17 -1.47 -9.86
C HIS A 65 31.91 -2.33 -9.96
N ALA A 66 31.97 -3.54 -10.53
CA ALA A 66 30.83 -4.46 -10.59
C ALA A 66 30.28 -4.80 -9.18
N HIS A 67 31.18 -5.00 -8.22
CA HIS A 67 30.82 -5.26 -6.82
C HIS A 67 30.14 -4.05 -6.13
N LEU A 68 30.46 -2.81 -6.55
CA LEU A 68 29.78 -1.61 -6.05
C LEU A 68 28.35 -1.54 -6.59
N MET A 69 28.13 -1.98 -7.82
CA MET A 69 26.80 -2.06 -8.43
C MET A 69 25.95 -3.16 -7.79
N GLU A 70 26.53 -4.31 -7.47
CA GLU A 70 25.86 -5.37 -6.71
C GLU A 70 25.43 -4.88 -5.32
N ARG A 71 26.30 -4.14 -4.63
CA ARG A 71 25.99 -3.53 -3.34
C ARG A 71 24.88 -2.48 -3.44
N LEU A 72 24.96 -1.57 -4.41
CA LEU A 72 23.91 -0.56 -4.67
C LEU A 72 22.56 -1.20 -5.02
N ASN A 73 22.57 -2.24 -5.86
CA ASN A 73 21.37 -2.98 -6.21
C ASN A 73 20.76 -3.68 -4.99
N THR A 74 21.60 -4.26 -4.14
CA THR A 74 21.15 -4.90 -2.90
C THR A 74 20.51 -3.87 -1.96
N GLN A 75 21.16 -2.72 -1.76
CA GLN A 75 20.61 -1.62 -0.96
C GLN A 75 19.27 -1.12 -1.49
N LEU A 76 19.16 -0.85 -2.80
CA LEU A 76 17.91 -0.40 -3.43
C LEU A 76 16.80 -1.46 -3.32
N LYS A 77 17.15 -2.75 -3.44
CA LYS A 77 16.22 -3.86 -3.24
C LYS A 77 15.74 -3.90 -1.79
N GLU A 78 16.64 -3.80 -0.82
CA GLU A 78 16.31 -3.80 0.61
C GLU A 78 15.41 -2.63 1.00
N GLU A 79 15.72 -1.43 0.52
CA GLU A 79 14.88 -0.24 0.72
C GLU A 79 13.48 -0.42 0.13
N SER A 80 13.39 -0.96 -1.09
CA SER A 80 12.11 -1.22 -1.74
C SER A 80 11.30 -2.29 -0.97
N ILE A 81 11.95 -3.36 -0.53
CA ILE A 81 11.33 -4.41 0.30
C ILE A 81 10.80 -3.81 1.60
N ARG A 82 11.58 -2.94 2.25
CA ARG A 82 11.16 -2.25 3.48
C ARG A 82 9.91 -1.41 3.25
N GLN A 83 9.90 -0.58 2.20
CA GLN A 83 8.75 0.25 1.85
C GLN A 83 7.49 -0.59 1.60
N PHE A 84 7.60 -1.68 0.84
CA PHE A 84 6.46 -2.57 0.58
C PHE A 84 5.98 -3.29 1.85
N LYS A 85 6.88 -3.68 2.76
CA LYS A 85 6.50 -4.26 4.06
C LYS A 85 5.71 -3.26 4.92
N ASP A 86 6.11 -1.99 4.94
CA ASP A 86 5.41 -0.95 5.70
C ASP A 86 4.03 -0.63 5.11
N GLN A 87 3.92 -0.60 3.77
CA GLN A 87 2.63 -0.50 3.07
C GLN A 87 1.72 -1.69 3.40
N LEU A 88 2.26 -2.91 3.36
CA LEU A 88 1.51 -4.13 3.67
C LEU A 88 0.97 -4.11 5.11
N ARG A 89 1.80 -3.73 6.09
CA ARG A 89 1.38 -3.59 7.49
C ARG A 89 0.23 -2.60 7.65
N THR A 90 0.31 -1.47 6.95
CA THR A 90 -0.74 -0.44 6.97
C THR A 90 -2.06 -0.98 6.43
N LEU A 91 -2.02 -1.70 5.30
CA LEU A 91 -3.20 -2.32 4.71
C LEU A 91 -3.78 -3.43 5.58
N GLN A 92 -2.95 -4.26 6.19
CA GLN A 92 -3.39 -5.29 7.13
C GLN A 92 -4.10 -4.68 8.35
N SER A 93 -3.55 -3.62 8.93
CA SER A 93 -4.20 -2.89 10.03
C SER A 93 -5.58 -2.37 9.60
N ARG A 94 -5.68 -1.69 8.46
CA ARG A 94 -6.97 -1.21 7.92
C ARG A 94 -7.96 -2.35 7.71
N HIS A 95 -7.52 -3.46 7.13
CA HIS A 95 -8.35 -4.64 6.92
C HIS A 95 -8.92 -5.18 8.24
N THR A 96 -8.12 -5.28 9.30
CA THR A 96 -8.62 -5.72 10.61
C THR A 96 -9.64 -4.75 11.23
N ILE A 97 -9.46 -3.45 11.03
CA ILE A 97 -10.42 -2.43 11.50
C ILE A 97 -11.75 -2.58 10.76
N GLU A 98 -11.72 -2.72 9.44
CA GLU A 98 -12.92 -2.87 8.63
C GLU A 98 -13.65 -4.19 8.93
N GLN A 99 -12.93 -5.29 9.17
CA GLN A 99 -13.54 -6.54 9.61
C GLN A 99 -14.30 -6.40 10.95
N LYS A 100 -13.73 -5.67 11.92
CA LYS A 100 -14.41 -5.39 13.19
C LYS A 100 -15.67 -4.56 12.99
N LYS A 101 -15.63 -3.53 12.13
CA LYS A 101 -16.82 -2.74 11.79
C LYS A 101 -17.90 -3.58 11.14
N ILE A 102 -17.55 -4.46 10.21
CA ILE A 102 -18.50 -5.39 9.58
C ILE A 102 -19.16 -6.28 10.64
N ALA A 103 -18.40 -6.81 11.61
CA ALA A 103 -18.97 -7.60 12.69
C ALA A 103 -19.94 -6.79 13.55
N GLN A 104 -19.62 -5.53 13.88
CA GLN A 104 -20.53 -4.63 14.60
C GLN A 104 -21.80 -4.33 13.81
N HIS A 105 -21.70 -4.07 12.50
CA HIS A 105 -22.86 -3.85 11.64
C HIS A 105 -23.75 -5.09 11.52
N ARG A 106 -23.16 -6.29 11.50
CA ARG A 106 -23.92 -7.55 11.54
C ARG A 106 -24.69 -7.70 12.85
N ALA A 107 -24.03 -7.50 13.98
CA ALA A 107 -24.70 -7.56 15.28
C ALA A 107 -25.85 -6.52 15.40
N ALA A 108 -25.63 -5.30 14.92
CA ALA A 108 -26.67 -4.28 14.90
C ALA A 108 -27.85 -4.67 13.99
N LYS A 109 -27.58 -5.31 12.85
CA LYS A 109 -28.62 -5.83 11.96
C LYS A 109 -29.46 -6.91 12.65
N ASP A 110 -28.83 -7.86 13.34
CA ASP A 110 -29.55 -8.93 14.03
C ASP A 110 -30.49 -8.39 15.11
N ILE A 111 -30.08 -7.30 15.81
CA ILE A 111 -30.95 -6.59 16.77
C ILE A 111 -32.16 -5.99 16.05
N ILE A 112 -31.96 -5.27 14.95
CA ILE A 112 -33.06 -4.66 14.17
C ILE A 112 -34.01 -5.74 13.65
N ASP A 113 -33.48 -6.85 13.12
CA ASP A 113 -34.30 -7.96 12.62
C ASP A 113 -35.15 -8.55 13.77
N SER A 114 -34.59 -8.68 14.97
CA SER A 114 -35.35 -9.12 16.15
C SER A 114 -36.45 -8.14 16.56
N GLU A 115 -36.17 -6.84 16.54
CA GLU A 115 -37.17 -5.80 16.84
C GLU A 115 -38.31 -5.83 15.80
N ILE A 116 -37.98 -6.00 14.52
CA ILE A 116 -38.97 -6.14 13.44
C ILE A 116 -39.89 -7.34 13.72
N GLU A 117 -39.34 -8.50 14.09
CA GLU A 117 -40.16 -9.68 14.38
C GLU A 117 -41.03 -9.47 15.63
N THR A 118 -40.53 -8.80 16.67
CA THR A 118 -41.35 -8.47 17.85
C THR A 118 -42.50 -7.54 17.50
N ILE A 119 -42.27 -6.55 16.63
CA ILE A 119 -43.31 -5.62 16.18
C ILE A 119 -44.33 -6.36 15.30
N LYS A 120 -43.89 -7.20 14.36
CA LYS A 120 -44.78 -8.03 13.54
C LYS A 120 -45.67 -8.92 14.40
N ALA A 121 -45.12 -9.56 15.43
CA ALA A 121 -45.88 -10.39 16.36
C ALA A 121 -46.96 -9.58 17.10
N LYS A 122 -46.60 -8.38 17.59
CA LYS A 122 -47.56 -7.45 18.23
C LYS A 122 -48.68 -7.02 17.28
N ILE A 123 -48.34 -6.72 16.01
CA ILE A 123 -49.34 -6.38 14.98
C ILE A 123 -50.29 -7.56 14.76
N ALA A 124 -49.77 -8.78 14.57
CA ALA A 124 -50.59 -9.97 14.37
C ALA A 124 -51.51 -10.27 15.57
N GLN A 125 -51.03 -10.06 16.79
CA GLN A 125 -51.84 -10.22 18.00
C GLN A 125 -53.01 -9.23 18.04
N LEU A 126 -52.76 -7.97 17.68
CA LEU A 126 -53.81 -6.94 17.55
C LEU A 126 -54.82 -7.27 16.44
N GLU A 127 -54.34 -7.71 15.28
CA GLU A 127 -55.19 -8.08 14.13
C GLU A 127 -56.09 -9.29 14.43
N SER A 128 -55.62 -10.23 15.26
CA SER A 128 -56.41 -11.40 15.68
C SER A 128 -57.46 -11.10 16.76
N GLY A 129 -57.52 -9.86 17.28
CA GLY A 129 -58.48 -9.44 18.31
C GLY A 129 -58.18 -9.94 19.71
N ALA A 130 -56.98 -10.49 19.96
CA ALA A 130 -56.55 -10.92 21.27
C ALA A 130 -56.24 -9.70 22.18
N PRO A 131 -56.68 -9.70 23.46
CA PRO A 131 -56.40 -8.59 24.36
C PRO A 131 -54.89 -8.46 24.59
N LEU A 132 -54.37 -7.23 24.49
CA LEU A 132 -53.01 -6.91 24.93
C LEU A 132 -52.93 -7.17 26.43
N GLU A 133 -52.09 -8.12 26.85
CA GLU A 133 -51.76 -8.25 28.27
C GLU A 133 -51.14 -6.93 28.72
N SER A 134 -51.84 -6.21 29.61
CA SER A 134 -51.32 -4.98 30.17
C SER A 134 -50.19 -5.33 31.12
N ASP A 135 -49.00 -4.73 30.95
CA ASP A 135 -47.87 -4.81 31.90
C ASP A 135 -48.19 -4.24 33.30
N ARG A 136 -49.43 -3.81 33.56
CA ARG A 136 -49.90 -3.39 34.87
C ARG A 136 -50.47 -4.59 35.63
N PRO A 137 -49.96 -4.89 36.84
CA PRO A 137 -50.59 -5.90 37.69
C PRO A 137 -52.02 -5.46 38.02
N LEU A 138 -52.96 -6.40 37.89
CA LEU A 138 -54.37 -6.22 38.24
C LEU A 138 -54.51 -5.95 39.74
N GLU A 139 -54.65 -4.68 40.13
CA GLU A 139 -55.02 -4.30 41.49
C GLU A 139 -56.51 -4.61 41.71
N TYR A 140 -56.79 -5.77 42.29
CA TYR A 140 -58.13 -6.11 42.76
C TYR A 140 -58.52 -5.20 43.93
N SER A 141 -59.41 -4.24 43.68
CA SER A 141 -60.05 -3.40 44.70
C SER A 141 -60.75 -4.28 45.75
N ARG A 142 -60.14 -4.40 46.93
CA ARG A 142 -60.68 -5.14 48.08
C ARG A 142 -61.74 -4.33 48.82
N HIS A 143 -62.80 -3.83 48.19
CA HIS A 143 -63.88 -3.15 48.93
C HIS A 143 -65.25 -3.74 48.59
N VAL A 144 -65.50 -4.96 49.09
CA VAL A 144 -66.86 -5.47 49.30
C VAL A 144 -67.19 -5.31 50.78
N ARG A 145 -67.89 -4.24 51.14
CA ARG A 145 -68.65 -4.18 52.39
C ARG A 145 -70.12 -4.37 52.05
N ARG A 146 -70.67 -5.53 52.46
CA ARG A 146 -72.11 -5.76 52.54
C ARG A 146 -72.63 -5.06 53.80
N GLN A 147 -73.64 -4.23 53.65
CA GLN A 147 -74.66 -3.93 54.66
C GLN A 147 -76.03 -4.05 54.00
#